data_AF-A0AAV2L8F8-F1
#
_entry.id   AF-A0AAV2L8F8-F1
#
_cell.length_a   1.000
_cell.length_b   1.000
_cell.length_c   1.000
_cell.angle_alpha   90.00
_cell.angle_beta   90.00
_cell.angle_gamma   90.00
#
_symmetry.space_group_name_H-M   'P 1'
#
loop_
_entity.id
_entity.type
_entity.pdbx_description
1 polymer ?
#
loop_
_entity_poly.entity_id
_entity_poly.type
_entity_poly.pdbx_seq_one_letter_code
_entity_poly.pdbx_strand_id
1 'polypeptide(L)'
;MVEMWYAVGIAYKSAPKHEWIGKNLSSWVLCRCNNAWAVRHNSKELAIEPSPHLRRVGVLLDYDAGYVSFYDAVGSQHLHTFTVSFVQPVCPVFNVWNKCLTILTGLPIPDHLEVIEAHS
;
A
#
# COMPACT_ATOMS: atom_id res chain seq x y z
N MET A 1 23.81 -0.77 9.31
CA MET A 1 22.73 -0.08 8.56
C MET A 1 21.42 -0.74 8.96
N VAL A 2 20.44 0.02 9.45
CA VAL A 2 19.12 -0.55 9.76
C VAL A 2 18.38 -0.70 8.44
N GLU A 3 18.12 -1.93 8.01
CA GLU A 3 17.30 -2.19 6.84
C GLU A 3 15.88 -1.69 7.10
N MET A 4 15.41 -0.80 6.23
CA MET A 4 14.04 -0.31 6.24
C MET A 4 13.29 -1.03 5.14
N TRP A 5 12.22 -1.72 5.50
CA TRP A 5 11.41 -2.42 4.53
C TRP A 5 9.92 -2.24 4.84
N TYR A 6 9.14 -1.90 3.83
CA TYR A 6 7.69 -1.99 3.92
C TYR A 6 7.08 -2.36 2.59
N ALA A 7 5.85 -2.88 2.63
CA ALA A 7 5.01 -3.08 1.48
C ALA A 7 3.55 -2.75 1.82
N VAL A 8 2.88 -2.08 0.89
CA VAL A 8 1.48 -1.65 1.00
C VAL A 8 0.74 -2.00 -0.29
N GLY A 9 -0.53 -2.37 -0.17
CA GLY A 9 -1.36 -2.67 -1.34
C GLY A 9 -2.62 -3.38 -0.95
N ILE A 10 -3.03 -4.35 -1.76
CA ILE A 10 -4.21 -5.17 -1.50
C ILE A 10 -3.90 -6.66 -1.58
N ALA A 11 -4.70 -7.45 -0.87
CA ALA A 11 -4.67 -8.90 -0.94
C ALA A 11 -6.09 -9.47 -0.87
N TYR A 12 -6.31 -10.64 -1.47
CA TYR A 12 -7.53 -11.39 -1.21
C TYR A 12 -7.66 -11.69 0.28
N LYS A 13 -8.89 -11.72 0.80
CA LYS A 13 -9.18 -12.09 2.19
C LYS A 13 -8.65 -13.48 2.57
N SER A 14 -8.54 -14.36 1.58
CA SER A 14 -8.05 -15.73 1.67
C SER A 14 -6.52 -15.84 1.60
N ALA A 15 -5.79 -14.73 1.43
CA ALA A 15 -4.35 -14.77 1.26
C ALA A 15 -3.64 -15.48 2.44
N PRO A 16 -2.63 -16.32 2.18
CA PRO A 16 -1.92 -17.05 3.21
C PRO A 16 -1.18 -16.10 4.15
N LYS A 17 -1.38 -16.27 5.46
CA LYS A 17 -0.79 -15.39 6.50
C LYS A 17 0.70 -15.67 6.79
N HIS A 18 1.22 -16.81 6.35
CA HIS A 18 2.59 -17.26 6.60
C HIS A 18 3.50 -17.10 5.36
N GLU A 19 3.05 -16.34 4.37
CA GLU A 19 3.81 -16.03 3.16
C GLU A 19 3.99 -14.53 2.99
N TRP A 20 5.00 -14.15 2.21
CA TRP A 20 5.25 -12.75 1.90
C TRP A 20 4.23 -12.24 0.89
N ILE A 21 3.70 -11.04 1.14
CA ILE A 21 2.85 -10.34 0.18
C ILE A 21 3.61 -10.05 -1.12
N GLY A 22 2.91 -10.16 -2.25
CA GLY A 22 3.46 -10.11 -3.59
C GLY A 22 4.11 -11.42 -4.08
N LYS A 23 4.25 -12.45 -3.23
CA LYS A 23 4.90 -13.73 -3.61
C LYS A 23 4.02 -14.64 -4.46
N ASN A 24 2.71 -14.61 -4.26
CA ASN A 24 1.75 -15.44 -4.98
C ASN A 24 0.66 -14.58 -5.65
N LEU A 25 -0.34 -15.23 -6.24
CA LEU A 25 -1.43 -14.58 -6.96
C LEU A 25 -2.42 -13.81 -6.06
N SER A 26 -2.29 -13.90 -4.74
CA SER A 26 -3.29 -13.40 -3.80
C SER A 26 -3.09 -11.94 -3.40
N SER A 27 -2.05 -11.26 -3.91
CA SER A 27 -1.73 -9.89 -3.50
C SER A 27 -1.01 -9.09 -4.57
N TRP A 28 -1.21 -7.77 -4.52
CA TRP A 28 -0.63 -6.75 -5.40
C TRP A 28 -0.16 -5.60 -4.54
N VAL A 29 1.15 -5.37 -4.52
CA VAL A 29 1.77 -4.46 -3.54
C VAL A 29 2.84 -3.59 -4.16
N LEU A 30 2.98 -2.38 -3.61
CA LEU A 30 4.15 -1.53 -3.77
C LEU A 30 5.02 -1.72 -2.53
N CYS A 31 6.32 -1.96 -2.72
CA CYS A 31 7.28 -2.14 -1.65
C CYS A 31 8.47 -1.21 -1.77
N ARG A 32 9.06 -0.87 -0.63
CA ARG A 32 10.32 -0.15 -0.52
C ARG A 32 11.29 -0.97 0.31
N CYS A 33 12.48 -1.21 -0.21
CA CYS A 33 13.62 -1.78 0.50
C CYS A 33 14.76 -0.76 0.47
N ASN A 34 15.03 -0.12 1.61
CA ASN A 34 15.95 1.00 1.70
C ASN A 34 15.61 2.11 0.69
N ASN A 35 16.40 2.26 -0.38
CA ASN A 35 16.19 3.25 -1.43
C ASN A 35 15.58 2.66 -2.71
N ALA A 36 15.42 1.33 -2.78
CA ALA A 36 14.80 0.66 -3.91
C ALA A 36 13.29 0.61 -3.76
N TRP A 37 12.58 0.99 -4.82
CA TRP A 37 11.13 0.91 -4.91
C TRP A 37 10.74 -0.08 -5.99
N ALA A 38 9.73 -0.88 -5.71
CA ALA A 38 9.22 -1.83 -6.67
C ALA A 38 7.73 -2.08 -6.45
N VAL A 39 7.08 -2.64 -7.46
CA VAL A 39 5.77 -3.28 -7.33
C VAL A 39 5.93 -4.78 -7.49
N ARG A 40 5.16 -5.56 -6.72
CA ARG A 40 5.26 -7.02 -6.66
C ARG A 40 3.91 -7.70 -6.76
N HIS A 41 3.86 -8.74 -7.56
CA HIS A 41 2.73 -9.66 -7.70
C HIS A 41 3.23 -10.99 -8.27
N ASN A 42 2.78 -12.11 -7.71
CA ASN A 42 3.10 -13.44 -8.21
C ASN A 42 4.61 -13.70 -8.39
N SER A 43 5.42 -13.31 -7.39
CA SER A 43 6.89 -13.39 -7.41
C SER A 43 7.58 -12.57 -8.49
N LYS A 44 6.83 -11.82 -9.31
CA LYS A 44 7.38 -10.84 -10.24
C LYS A 44 7.57 -9.52 -9.50
N GLU A 45 8.69 -8.89 -9.79
CA GLU A 45 9.05 -7.58 -9.27
C GLU A 45 9.35 -6.66 -10.45
N LEU A 46 8.81 -5.45 -10.39
CA LEU A 46 9.10 -4.39 -11.34
C LEU A 46 9.62 -3.19 -10.54
N ALA A 47 10.86 -2.81 -10.78
CA ALA A 47 11.44 -1.60 -10.20
C ALA A 47 10.69 -0.37 -10.73
N ILE A 48 10.45 0.59 -9.84
CA ILE A 48 9.85 1.88 -10.17
C ILE A 48 10.70 3.01 -9.60
N GLU A 49 10.56 4.20 -10.17
CA GLU A 49 11.30 5.40 -9.74
C GLU A 49 10.32 6.50 -9.33
N PRO A 50 9.83 6.49 -8.08
CA PRO A 50 9.03 7.58 -7.57
C PRO A 50 9.84 8.86 -7.42
N SER A 51 9.14 9.99 -7.27
CA SER A 51 9.75 11.24 -6.79
C SER A 51 10.64 11.01 -5.55
N PRO A 52 11.84 11.61 -5.48
CA PRO A 52 12.69 11.58 -4.28
C PRO A 52 11.98 12.07 -3.02
N HIS A 53 10.91 12.85 -3.18
CA HIS A 53 10.11 13.44 -2.12
C HIS A 53 8.81 12.67 -1.87
N LEU A 54 8.66 11.43 -2.33
CA LEU A 54 7.45 10.62 -2.07
C LEU A 54 7.22 10.48 -0.55
N ARG A 55 6.16 11.14 -0.05
CA ARG A 55 5.77 11.12 1.37
C ARG A 55 4.57 10.24 1.66
N ARG A 56 3.68 10.06 0.69
CA ARG A 56 2.40 9.39 0.86
C ARG A 56 2.07 8.57 -0.37
N VAL A 57 1.79 7.28 -0.17
CA VAL A 57 1.33 6.39 -1.23
C VAL A 57 -0.19 6.36 -1.23
N GLY A 58 -0.80 6.65 -2.36
CA GLY A 58 -2.20 6.39 -2.62
C GLY A 58 -2.37 5.01 -3.26
N VAL A 59 -3.40 4.27 -2.85
CA VAL A 59 -3.81 3.00 -3.47
C VAL A 59 -5.26 3.16 -3.91
N LEU A 60 -5.49 3.10 -5.22
CA LEU A 60 -6.82 3.17 -5.81
C LEU A 60 -7.21 1.77 -6.30
N LEU A 61 -8.40 1.34 -5.91
CA LEU A 61 -9.00 0.09 -6.36
C LEU A 61 -10.23 0.43 -7.20
N ASP A 62 -10.19 0.02 -8.46
CA ASP A 62 -11.33 0.07 -9.38
C ASP A 62 -11.77 -1.37 -9.66
N TYR A 63 -12.86 -1.78 -9.04
CA TYR A 63 -13.38 -3.14 -9.19
C TYR A 63 -13.96 -3.39 -10.58
N ASP A 64 -14.65 -2.39 -11.14
CA ASP A 64 -15.38 -2.53 -12.39
C ASP A 64 -14.43 -2.58 -13.59
N ALA A 65 -13.38 -1.74 -13.55
CA ALA A 65 -12.32 -1.75 -14.57
C ALA A 65 -11.25 -2.83 -14.31
N GLY A 66 -11.21 -3.41 -13.11
CA GLY A 66 -10.22 -4.41 -12.74
C GLY A 66 -8.83 -3.83 -12.54
N TYR A 67 -8.72 -2.67 -11.89
CA TYR A 67 -7.44 -1.97 -11.69
C TYR A 67 -7.06 -1.82 -10.23
N VAL A 68 -5.74 -1.95 -9.98
CA VAL A 68 -5.09 -1.54 -8.73
C VAL A 68 -3.99 -0.56 -9.09
N SER A 69 -4.17 0.70 -8.71
CA SER A 69 -3.28 1.79 -9.09
C SER A 69 -2.57 2.39 -7.88
N PHE A 70 -1.29 2.67 -8.02
CA PHE A 70 -0.45 3.27 -6.99
C PHE A 70 -0.02 4.67 -7.43
N TYR A 71 -0.04 5.63 -6.50
CA TYR A 71 0.28 7.03 -6.76
C TYR A 71 1.14 7.64 -5.66
N ASP A 72 1.92 8.67 -6.02
CA ASP A 72 2.28 9.72 -5.09
C ASP A 72 1.03 10.54 -4.79
N ALA A 73 0.47 10.38 -3.59
CA ALA A 73 -0.77 11.05 -3.20
C ALA A 73 -0.60 12.56 -2.93
N VAL A 74 0.63 13.07 -2.87
CA VAL A 74 0.91 14.51 -2.71
C VAL A 74 1.30 15.12 -4.05
N GLY A 75 2.26 14.50 -4.74
CA GLY A 75 2.74 14.94 -6.04
C GLY A 75 1.82 14.61 -7.22
N SER A 76 0.77 13.82 -6.99
CA SER A 76 -0.16 13.31 -8.03
C SER A 76 0.53 12.52 -9.14
N GLN A 77 1.72 11.98 -8.89
CA GLN A 77 2.44 11.13 -9.83
C GLN A 77 1.82 9.73 -9.83
N HIS A 78 1.46 9.21 -11.01
CA HIS A 78 1.14 7.79 -11.17
C HIS A 78 2.42 6.96 -11.09
N LEU A 79 2.40 5.89 -10.28
CA LEU A 79 3.55 5.01 -10.07
C LEU A 79 3.40 3.69 -10.84
N HIS A 80 2.22 3.06 -10.73
CA HIS A 80 1.95 1.79 -11.40
C HIS A 80 0.46 1.47 -11.44
N THR A 81 0.05 0.59 -12.36
CA THR A 81 -1.27 -0.04 -12.33
C THR A 81 -1.19 -1.51 -12.71
N PHE A 82 -1.72 -2.37 -11.83
CA PHE A 82 -2.00 -3.75 -12.18
C PHE A 82 -3.37 -3.85 -12.83
N THR A 83 -3.45 -4.63 -13.91
CA THR A 83 -4.73 -5.14 -14.44
C THR A 83 -5.02 -6.48 -13.78
N VAL A 84 -6.22 -6.63 -13.22
CA VAL A 84 -6.60 -7.75 -12.36
C VAL A 84 -8.02 -8.19 -12.70
N SER A 85 -8.18 -9.49 -12.94
CA SER A 85 -9.49 -10.13 -12.96
C SER A 85 -9.81 -10.63 -11.56
N PHE A 86 -10.44 -9.79 -10.74
CA PHE A 86 -10.75 -10.15 -9.36
C PHE A 86 -11.74 -11.32 -9.30
N VAL A 87 -11.38 -12.36 -8.54
CA VAL A 87 -12.26 -13.52 -8.32
C VAL A 87 -12.83 -13.57 -6.90
N GLN A 88 -12.35 -12.69 -6.01
CA GLN A 88 -12.73 -12.62 -4.60
C GLN A 88 -12.61 -11.18 -4.07
N PRO A 89 -13.29 -10.82 -2.97
CA PRO A 89 -13.08 -9.56 -2.28
C PRO A 89 -11.64 -9.41 -1.78
N VAL A 90 -11.12 -8.19 -1.82
CA VAL A 90 -9.78 -7.85 -1.31
C VAL A 90 -9.88 -7.00 -0.04
N CYS A 91 -8.79 -6.98 0.72
CA CYS A 91 -8.55 -6.07 1.83
C CYS A 91 -7.25 -5.31 1.59
N PRO A 92 -7.11 -4.10 2.17
CA PRO A 92 -5.80 -3.48 2.32
C PRO A 92 -4.84 -4.41 3.05
N VAL A 93 -3.57 -4.42 2.63
CA VAL A 93 -2.52 -5.18 3.29
C VAL A 93 -1.30 -4.30 3.51
N PHE A 94 -0.68 -4.48 4.67
CA PHE A 94 0.48 -3.73 5.10
C PHE A 94 1.48 -4.70 5.71
N ASN A 95 2.74 -4.59 5.33
CA ASN A 95 3.84 -5.25 6.00
C ASN A 95 4.91 -4.20 6.27
N VAL A 96 5.27 -3.99 7.53
CA VAL A 96 6.11 -2.87 7.96
C VAL A 96 7.19 -3.42 8.88
N TRP A 97 8.45 -3.21 8.52
CA TRP A 97 9.60 -3.63 9.29
C TRP A 97 10.27 -2.44 9.98
N ASN A 98 10.51 -2.55 11.30
CA ASN A 98 11.25 -1.59 12.12
C ASN A 98 10.75 -0.11 12.08
N LYS A 99 9.47 0.12 11.71
CA LYS A 99 8.81 1.44 11.62
C LYS A 99 7.28 1.34 11.80
N CYS A 100 6.59 2.46 11.64
CA CYS A 100 5.12 2.56 11.65
C CYS A 100 4.57 3.09 10.32
N LEU A 101 3.29 2.80 10.07
CA LEU A 101 2.48 3.36 9.00
C LEU A 101 1.28 4.06 9.65
N THR A 102 0.91 5.22 9.12
CA THR A 102 -0.35 5.89 9.44
C THR A 102 -1.30 5.80 8.25
N ILE A 103 -2.53 5.39 8.50
CA ILE A 103 -3.60 5.37 7.49
C ILE A 103 -4.35 6.70 7.56
N LEU A 104 -4.48 7.38 6.42
CA LEU A 104 -5.26 8.61 6.30
C LEU A 104 -6.54 8.29 5.52
N THR A 105 -7.67 8.27 6.21
CA THR A 105 -8.96 7.87 5.65
C THR A 105 -9.79 9.04 5.13
N GLY A 106 -9.40 10.28 5.45
CA GLY A 106 -10.21 11.48 5.16
C GLY A 106 -11.51 11.56 5.97
N LEU A 107 -11.76 10.59 6.86
CA LEU A 107 -12.90 10.60 7.76
C LEU A 107 -12.65 11.60 8.89
N PRO A 108 -13.69 12.33 9.37
CA PRO A 108 -13.54 13.23 10.48
C PRO A 108 -13.18 12.47 11.76
N ILE A 109 -12.44 13.12 12.66
CA ILE A 109 -12.23 12.64 14.02
C ILE A 109 -13.60 12.69 14.73
N PRO A 110 -14.04 11.64 15.44
CA PRO A 110 -15.27 11.71 16.22
C PRO A 110 -15.25 12.83 17.27
N ASP A 111 -16.32 13.62 17.36
CA ASP A 111 -16.41 14.83 18.21
C ASP A 111 -15.97 14.62 19.68
N HIS A 112 -16.25 13.45 20.26
CA HIS A 112 -15.90 13.13 21.64
C HIS A 112 -14.40 12.95 21.90
N LEU A 113 -13.60 12.76 20.84
CA LEU A 113 -12.14 12.61 20.93
C LEU A 113 -11.40 13.94 20.68
N GLU A 114 -12.00 14.89 19.95
CA GLU A 114 -11.42 16.22 19.72
C GLU A 114 -11.16 16.97 21.04
N VAL A 115 -12.00 16.76 22.05
CA VAL A 115 -11.88 17.40 23.38
C VAL A 115 -10.63 16.92 24.14
N ILE A 116 -10.11 15.73 23.85
CA ILE A 116 -8.97 15.15 24.57
C ILE A 116 -7.65 15.75 24.07
N GLU A 117 -7.53 16.06 22.78
CA GLU A 117 -6.31 16.67 22.22
C GLU A 117 -6.12 18.13 22.63
N ALA A 118 -7.20 18.87 22.92
CA ALA A 118 -7.12 20.28 23.35
C ALA A 118 -6.51 20.48 24.77
N HIS A 119 -6.32 19.40 25.53
CA HIS A 119 -5.79 19.42 26.90
C HIS A 119 -4.46 18.68 27.06
N SER A 120 -3.84 18.25 25.96
CA SER A 120 -2.58 17.48 25.93
C SER A 120 -1.37 18.33 25.53
#